data_AF-A0A7W9FBT6-F1
#
_entry.id   AF-A0A7W9FBT6-F1
#
_cell.length_a   1.000
_cell.length_b   1.000
_cell.length_c   1.000
_cell.angle_alpha   90.00
_cell.angle_beta   90.00
_cell.angle_gamma   90.00
#
_symmetry.space_group_name_H-M   'P 1'
#
loop_
_entity.id
_entity.type
_entity.pdbx_description
1 polymer ?
#
loop_
_entity_poly.entity_id
_entity_poly.type
_entity_poly.pdbx_seq_one_letter_code
_entity_poly.pdbx_strand_id
1 'polypeptide(L)'
;MSEAPDTVPGVNRPNITPLDIIRAVVLVAALASLVLWGFAMWEFPWNLVLGIGTPLVVLVAWALFLSPRPVLRLHPFIRAIVELVIYAGVTLAWWSMDQAWAGIAFAVVAVAAGLFAGRRDLK
;
A
#
# COMPACT_ATOMS: atom_id res chain seq x y z
N MET A 1 32.89 -21.39 23.58
CA MET A 1 31.63 -22.14 23.41
C MET A 1 30.55 -21.08 23.48
N SER A 2 30.08 -20.57 22.33
CA SER A 2 29.08 -19.49 22.31
C SER A 2 27.69 -20.13 22.37
N GLU A 3 26.99 -19.93 23.47
CA GLU A 3 25.61 -20.38 23.69
C GLU A 3 24.72 -19.83 22.56
N ALA A 4 24.00 -20.71 21.86
CA ALA A 4 22.93 -20.28 20.97
C ALA A 4 21.82 -19.67 21.86
N PRO A 5 21.25 -18.49 21.51
CA PRO A 5 20.26 -17.85 22.36
C PRO A 5 19.02 -18.76 22.49
N ASP A 6 18.75 -19.21 23.71
CA ASP A 6 17.62 -20.06 24.07
C ASP A 6 16.30 -19.49 23.53
N THR A 7 15.58 -20.30 22.75
CA THR A 7 14.23 -19.99 22.32
C THR A 7 13.26 -20.20 23.48
N VAL A 8 12.90 -19.12 24.20
CA VAL A 8 11.94 -19.16 25.32
C VAL A 8 10.59 -19.72 24.83
N PRO A 9 10.11 -20.86 25.38
CA PRO A 9 8.83 -21.46 25.01
C PRO A 9 7.66 -20.48 25.25
N GLY A 10 6.83 -20.27 24.24
CA GLY A 10 5.64 -19.40 24.32
C GLY A 10 5.82 -17.98 23.75
N VAL A 11 7.05 -17.56 23.42
CA VAL A 11 7.29 -16.25 22.78
C VAL A 11 7.21 -16.41 21.25
N ASN A 12 6.02 -16.18 20.69
CA ASN A 12 5.82 -16.18 19.24
C ASN A 12 6.22 -14.81 18.66
N ARG A 13 7.48 -14.66 18.27
CA ARG A 13 7.96 -13.41 17.62
C ARG A 13 7.32 -13.32 16.23
N PRO A 14 6.58 -12.24 15.90
CA PRO A 14 6.07 -12.04 14.56
C PRO A 14 7.25 -12.06 13.58
N ASN A 15 7.22 -12.97 12.61
CA ASN A 15 8.24 -13.02 11.56
C ASN A 15 7.93 -11.89 10.56
N ILE A 16 8.46 -10.69 10.82
CA ILE A 16 8.33 -9.54 9.92
C ILE A 16 9.23 -9.80 8.72
N THR A 17 8.63 -9.95 7.55
CA THR A 17 9.38 -10.16 6.31
C THR A 17 9.79 -8.80 5.69
N PRO A 18 10.88 -8.72 4.91
CA PRO A 18 11.23 -7.48 4.19
C PRO A 18 10.11 -6.97 3.29
N LEU A 19 9.27 -7.87 2.77
CA LEU A 19 8.10 -7.53 1.98
C LEU A 19 7.05 -6.76 2.80
N ASP A 20 6.87 -7.09 4.09
CA ASP A 20 5.94 -6.38 4.97
C ASP A 20 6.38 -4.93 5.19
N ILE A 21 7.69 -4.72 5.32
CA ILE A 21 8.28 -3.37 5.46
C ILE A 21 8.03 -2.55 4.19
N ILE A 22 8.33 -3.12 3.01
CA ILE A 22 8.10 -2.45 1.72
C ILE A 22 6.62 -2.06 1.58
N ARG A 23 5.71 -2.99 1.92
CA ARG A 23 4.25 -2.75 1.87
C ARG A 23 3.81 -1.63 2.80
N ALA A 24 4.37 -1.57 4.01
CA ALA A 24 4.07 -0.50 4.96
C ALA A 24 4.56 0.87 4.45
N VAL A 25 5.78 0.92 3.91
CA VAL A 25 6.34 2.17 3.34
C VAL A 25 5.49 2.65 2.16
N VAL A 26 5.13 1.73 1.25
CA VAL A 26 4.25 2.03 0.11
C VAL A 26 2.91 2.56 0.58
N LEU A 27 2.28 1.94 1.58
CA LEU A 27 1.03 2.41 2.14
C LEU A 27 1.16 3.84 2.67
N VAL A 28 2.19 4.12 3.47
CA VAL A 28 2.41 5.46 4.03
C VAL A 28 2.57 6.50 2.92
N ALA A 29 3.36 6.19 1.88
CA ALA A 29 3.53 7.08 0.73
C ALA A 29 2.23 7.30 -0.05
N ALA A 30 1.43 6.25 -0.25
CA ALA A 30 0.12 6.33 -0.90
C ALA A 30 -0.86 7.20 -0.09
N LEU A 31 -0.96 6.96 1.23
CA LEU A 31 -1.82 7.75 2.11
C LEU A 31 -1.40 9.22 2.13
N ALA A 32 -0.10 9.51 2.27
CA ALA A 32 0.40 10.88 2.25
C ALA A 32 0.08 11.60 0.93
N SER A 33 0.24 10.90 -0.21
CA SER A 33 -0.11 11.43 -1.53
C SER A 33 -1.61 11.73 -1.65
N LEU A 34 -2.47 10.85 -1.16
CA LEU A 34 -3.92 11.00 -1.24
C LEU A 34 -4.46 12.07 -0.28
N VAL A 35 -3.89 12.19 0.91
CA VAL A 35 -4.19 13.28 1.85
C VAL A 35 -3.79 14.61 1.20
N LEU A 36 -2.56 14.71 0.70
CA LEU A 36 -2.07 15.91 0.02
C LEU A 36 -2.99 16.28 -1.14
N TRP A 37 -3.39 15.29 -1.95
CA TRP A 37 -4.31 15.49 -3.06
C TRP A 37 -5.70 15.97 -2.66
N GLY A 38 -6.33 15.27 -1.73
CA GLY A 38 -7.69 15.61 -1.33
C GLY A 38 -7.77 17.00 -0.71
N PHE A 39 -6.74 17.44 0.01
CA PHE A 39 -6.71 18.80 0.58
C PHE A 39 -6.23 19.88 -0.39
N ALA A 40 -5.29 19.59 -1.30
CA ALA A 40 -4.70 20.60 -2.18
C ALA A 40 -5.53 20.90 -3.43
N MET A 41 -6.27 19.91 -3.96
CA MET A 41 -7.00 20.05 -5.23
C MET A 41 -8.44 20.52 -5.08
N TRP A 42 -9.00 20.47 -3.88
CA TRP A 42 -10.43 20.67 -3.66
C TRP A 42 -10.66 21.81 -2.67
N GLU A 43 -11.78 22.50 -2.84
CA GLU A 43 -12.25 23.52 -1.89
C GLU A 43 -13.22 22.92 -0.86
N PHE A 44 -13.57 23.70 0.15
CA PHE A 44 -14.53 23.28 1.16
C PHE A 44 -15.93 23.06 0.55
N PRO A 45 -16.66 21.98 0.91
CA PRO A 45 -16.32 20.93 1.88
C PRO A 45 -15.64 19.70 1.28
N TRP A 46 -15.43 19.67 -0.04
CA TRP A 46 -14.91 18.49 -0.73
C TRP A 46 -13.48 18.15 -0.33
N ASN A 47 -12.69 19.13 0.09
CA ASN A 47 -11.36 18.91 0.64
C ASN A 47 -11.35 17.99 1.86
N LEU A 48 -12.33 18.10 2.75
CA LEU A 48 -12.47 17.22 3.91
C LEU A 48 -12.89 15.82 3.49
N VAL A 49 -13.90 15.72 2.62
CA VAL A 49 -14.43 14.42 2.22
C VAL A 49 -13.40 13.63 1.42
N LEU A 50 -12.68 14.26 0.48
CA LEU A 50 -11.68 13.59 -0.34
C LEU A 50 -10.32 13.50 0.36
N GLY A 51 -9.92 14.52 1.13
CA GLY A 51 -8.68 14.51 1.92
C GLY A 51 -8.67 13.46 3.02
N ILE A 52 -9.84 13.07 3.54
CA ILE A 52 -9.97 12.04 4.58
C ILE A 52 -10.54 10.75 4.02
N GLY A 53 -11.58 10.82 3.18
CA GLY A 53 -12.30 9.65 2.68
C GLY A 53 -11.42 8.75 1.81
N THR A 54 -10.68 9.32 0.86
CA THR A 54 -9.80 8.55 -0.04
C THR A 54 -8.72 7.77 0.71
N PRO A 55 -7.92 8.38 1.61
CA PRO A 55 -6.94 7.64 2.41
C PRO A 55 -7.58 6.63 3.36
N LEU A 56 -8.76 6.92 3.94
CA LEU A 56 -9.46 5.94 4.77
C LEU A 56 -9.88 4.70 3.97
N VAL A 57 -10.42 4.87 2.77
CA VAL A 57 -10.78 3.74 1.89
C VAL A 57 -9.55 2.88 1.58
N VAL A 58 -8.42 3.51 1.26
CA VAL A 58 -7.15 2.80 1.02
C VAL A 58 -6.67 2.07 2.26
N LEU A 59 -6.73 2.69 3.43
CA LEU A 59 -6.32 2.07 4.69
C LEU A 59 -7.19 0.86 5.04
N VAL A 60 -8.52 0.96 4.85
CA VAL A 60 -9.45 -0.15 5.08
C VAL A 60 -9.19 -1.28 4.09
N ALA A 61 -9.07 -0.98 2.79
CA ALA A 61 -8.71 -1.98 1.80
C ALA A 61 -7.37 -2.65 2.14
N TRP A 62 -6.38 -1.87 2.58
CA TRP A 62 -5.10 -2.42 2.99
C TRP A 62 -5.23 -3.35 4.21
N ALA A 63 -5.97 -2.94 5.24
CA ALA A 63 -6.16 -3.73 6.45
C ALA A 63 -6.87 -5.06 6.17
N LEU A 64 -7.84 -5.04 5.26
CA LEU A 64 -8.59 -6.22 4.85
C LEU A 64 -7.77 -7.19 3.99
N PHE A 65 -7.00 -6.65 3.04
CA PHE A 65 -6.42 -7.44 1.93
C PHE A 65 -4.88 -7.53 1.94
N LEU A 66 -4.19 -6.44 2.26
CA LEU A 66 -2.74 -6.33 2.11
C LEU A 66 -1.95 -6.53 3.42
N SER A 67 -2.62 -6.36 4.58
CA SER A 67 -2.05 -6.52 5.92
C SER A 67 -1.19 -7.80 6.04
N PRO A 68 -0.10 -7.78 6.84
CA PRO A 68 0.73 -8.97 7.11
C PRO A 68 -0.07 -10.17 7.63
N ARG A 69 -1.19 -9.88 8.30
CA ARG A 69 -2.21 -10.86 8.69
C ARG A 69 -3.55 -10.40 8.12
N PRO A 70 -3.85 -10.70 6.84
CA PRO A 70 -5.08 -10.22 6.22
C PRO A 70 -6.27 -10.87 6.93
N VAL A 71 -7.27 -10.05 7.25
CA VAL A 71 -8.46 -10.48 8.00
C VAL A 71 -9.28 -11.46 7.16
N LEU A 72 -9.29 -11.26 5.85
CA LEU A 72 -9.93 -12.15 4.88
C LEU A 72 -8.86 -13.04 4.22
N ARG A 73 -8.97 -14.36 4.40
CA ARG A 73 -8.14 -15.34 3.68
C ARG A 73 -8.54 -15.30 2.20
N LEU A 74 -7.81 -14.53 1.41
CA LEU A 74 -8.14 -14.29 0.01
C LEU A 74 -7.10 -14.82 -0.94
N HIS A 75 -7.58 -15.16 -2.14
CA HIS A 75 -6.75 -15.55 -3.26
C HIS A 75 -5.74 -14.44 -3.61
N PRO A 76 -4.48 -14.77 -3.93
CA PRO A 76 -3.44 -13.81 -4.28
C PRO A 76 -3.85 -12.80 -5.36
N PHE A 77 -4.72 -13.21 -6.29
CA PHE A 77 -5.28 -12.36 -7.34
C PHE A 77 -6.02 -11.12 -6.82
N ILE A 78 -6.84 -11.26 -5.78
CA ILE A 78 -7.58 -10.12 -5.19
C ILE A 78 -6.58 -9.14 -4.54
N ARG A 79 -5.53 -9.66 -3.92
CA ARG A 79 -4.45 -8.84 -3.34
C ARG A 79 -3.77 -7.99 -4.40
N ALA A 80 -3.46 -8.59 -5.56
CA ALA A 80 -2.85 -7.90 -6.68
C ALA A 80 -3.77 -6.81 -7.26
N ILE A 81 -5.08 -7.06 -7.37
CA ILE A 81 -6.05 -6.04 -7.83
C ILE A 81 -6.07 -4.85 -6.87
N VAL A 82 -6.15 -5.08 -5.56
CA VAL A 82 -6.20 -3.98 -4.58
C VAL A 82 -4.92 -3.15 -4.65
N GLU A 83 -3.76 -3.81 -4.77
CA GLU A 83 -2.47 -3.14 -4.91
C GLU A 83 -2.42 -2.28 -6.19
N LEU A 84 -2.92 -2.83 -7.31
CA LEU A 84 -3.05 -2.08 -8.57
C LEU A 84 -3.98 -0.87 -8.46
N VAL A 85 -5.13 -1.01 -7.79
CA VAL A 85 -6.11 0.08 -7.61
C VAL A 85 -5.52 1.21 -6.76
N ILE A 86 -4.79 0.89 -5.69
CA ILE A 86 -4.13 1.89 -4.85
C ILE A 86 -3.12 2.67 -5.68
N TYR A 87 -2.28 1.98 -6.44
CA TYR A 87 -1.30 2.65 -7.28
C TYR A 87 -1.95 3.50 -8.38
N ALA A 88 -2.97 2.97 -9.07
CA ALA A 88 -3.70 3.72 -10.08
C ALA A 88 -4.34 4.99 -9.50
N GLY A 89 -4.94 4.90 -8.30
CA GLY A 89 -5.50 6.05 -7.59
C GLY A 89 -4.45 7.11 -7.27
N VAL A 90 -3.27 6.69 -6.79
CA VAL A 90 -2.14 7.62 -6.53
C VAL A 90 -1.66 8.26 -7.83
N THR A 91 -1.50 7.50 -8.92
CA THR A 91 -1.10 8.04 -10.23
C THR A 91 -2.10 9.08 -10.73
N LEU A 92 -3.41 8.81 -10.64
CA LEU A 92 -4.45 9.77 -11.04
C LEU A 92 -4.45 11.03 -10.17
N ALA A 93 -4.22 10.89 -8.86
CA ALA A 93 -4.09 12.01 -7.95
C ALA A 93 -2.94 12.94 -8.38
N TRP A 94 -1.75 12.39 -8.62
CA TRP A 94 -0.60 13.17 -9.09
C TRP A 94 -0.80 13.75 -10.49
N TRP A 95 -1.46 13.02 -11.39
CA TRP A 95 -1.80 13.53 -12.73
C TRP A 95 -2.69 14.76 -12.65
N SER A 96 -3.69 14.74 -11.77
CA SER A 96 -4.64 15.85 -11.62
C SER A 96 -4.03 17.13 -11.03
N MET A 97 -2.86 17.05 -10.39
CA MET A 97 -2.13 18.21 -9.89
C MET A 97 -1.24 18.90 -10.94
N ASP A 98 -1.36 18.51 -12.22
CA ASP A 98 -0.45 18.91 -13.31
C ASP A 98 1.04 18.57 -13.06
N GLN A 99 1.34 17.77 -12.03
CA GLN A 99 2.69 17.34 -11.68
C GLN A 99 3.03 16.03 -12.41
N ALA A 100 3.00 16.09 -13.75
CA ALA A 100 3.10 14.92 -14.64
C ALA A 100 4.32 14.02 -14.35
N TRP A 101 5.45 14.61 -13.96
CA TRP A 101 6.68 13.87 -13.65
C TRP A 101 6.58 12.97 -12.42
N ALA A 102 5.87 13.41 -11.38
CA ALA A 102 5.66 12.60 -10.18
C ALA A 102 4.68 11.44 -10.43
N GLY A 103 3.65 11.68 -11.25
CA GLY A 103 2.71 10.66 -11.69
C GLY A 103 3.38 9.53 -12.50
N ILE A 104 4.31 9.88 -13.40
CA ILE A 104 5.08 8.91 -14.19
C ILE A 104 6.00 8.06 -13.30
N ALA A 105 6.73 8.67 -12.36
CA ALA A 105 7.61 7.93 -11.45
C ALA A 105 6.83 6.88 -10.63
N PHE A 106 5.66 7.25 -10.11
CA PHE A 106 4.80 6.33 -9.37
C PHE A 106 4.16 5.25 -10.26
N ALA A 107 3.75 5.59 -11.49
CA ALA A 107 3.22 4.63 -12.46
C ALA A 107 4.24 3.55 -12.83
N VAL A 108 5.52 3.91 -12.97
CA VAL A 108 6.60 2.95 -13.22
C VAL A 108 6.78 2.01 -12.04
N VAL A 109 6.75 2.52 -10.81
CA VAL A 109 6.81 1.69 -9.58
C VAL A 109 5.61 0.76 -9.49
N ALA A 110 4.41 1.25 -9.83
CA ALA A 110 3.18 0.48 -9.86
C ALA A 110 3.23 -0.68 -10.86
N VAL A 111 3.67 -0.40 -12.09
CA VAL A 111 3.81 -1.40 -13.15
C VAL A 111 4.87 -2.43 -12.78
N ALA A 112 6.00 -2.00 -12.22
CA ALA A 112 7.04 -2.90 -11.74
C ALA A 112 6.53 -3.79 -10.60
N ALA A 113 5.90 -3.22 -9.58
CA ALA A 113 5.32 -3.95 -8.46
C ALA A 113 4.25 -4.96 -8.92
N GLY A 114 3.37 -4.55 -9.83
CA GLY A 114 2.37 -5.43 -10.46
C GLY A 114 3.01 -6.58 -11.23
N LEU A 115 4.09 -6.32 -11.98
CA LEU A 115 4.85 -7.35 -12.68
C LEU A 115 5.50 -8.35 -11.72
N PHE A 116 6.06 -7.88 -10.60
CA PHE A 116 6.70 -8.75 -9.61
C PHE A 116 5.69 -9.56 -8.79
N ALA A 117 4.52 -8.99 -8.50
CA ALA A 117 3.43 -9.69 -7.84
C ALA A 117 2.90 -10.82 -8.74
N GLY A 118 2.64 -10.54 -10.02
CA GLY A 118 2.15 -11.55 -10.98
C GLY A 118 3.12 -12.71 -11.22
N ARG A 119 4.42 -12.50 -11.04
CA ARG A 119 5.44 -13.57 -11.18
C ARG A 119 5.52 -14.52 -9.98
N ARG A 120 5.06 -14.10 -8.80
CA ARG A 120 5.11 -14.93 -7.58
C ARG A 120 3.95 -15.92 -7.48
N ASP A 121 2.84 -15.66 -8.19
CA ASP A 121 1.66 -16.53 -8.23
C ASP A 121 1.74 -17.64 -9.28
N LEU A 122 2.81 -17.69 -10.08
CA LEU A 122 3.06 -18.72 -11.10
C LEU A 122 4.00 -19.85 -10.63
N LYS A 123 4.30 -19.93 -9.32
CA LYS A 123 5.02 -21.05 -8.69
C LYS A 123 4.14 -21.72 -7.65
#